data_AF-A0AAV3XGW3-F1
#
_entry.id   AF-A0AAV3XGW3-F1
#
_cell.length_a   1.000
_cell.length_b   1.000
_cell.length_c   1.000
_cell.angle_alpha   90.00
_cell.angle_beta   90.00
_cell.angle_gamma   90.00
#
_symmetry.space_group_name_H-M   'P 1'
#
loop_
_entity.id
_entity.type
_entity.pdbx_description
1 polymer ?
#
loop_
_entity_poly.entity_id
_entity_poly.type
_entity_poly.pdbx_seq_one_letter_code
_entity_poly.pdbx_strand_id
1 'polypeptide(L)'
;MASQQQVRQYLAYWFQLGKKVLIKSGQVALLPQPVISGDRYSEEFEAVWQQILSSDSGDCYLEATNETIAQLLTPAWELSPCARCSMPVPMRSAGMPPLVCPCNDLSDWPNTSVPLPRAPVDSQTHLRDIRDRLSKLKMT
;
A
#
# COMPACT_ATOMS: atom_id res chain seq x y z
N MET A 1 11.24 10.46 -3.31
CA MET A 1 11.21 9.10 -3.91
C MET A 1 10.46 8.14 -3.00
N ALA A 2 9.46 7.44 -3.54
CA ALA A 2 8.80 6.35 -2.84
C ALA A 2 9.75 5.15 -2.65
N SER A 3 9.88 4.66 -1.43
CA SER A 3 10.61 3.42 -1.16
C SER A 3 9.78 2.21 -1.59
N GLN A 4 10.46 1.10 -1.89
CA GLN A 4 9.80 -0.17 -2.18
C GLN A 4 8.82 -0.58 -1.06
N GLN A 5 9.14 -0.29 0.20
CA GLN A 5 8.25 -0.53 1.34
C GLN A 5 7.00 0.36 1.31
N GLN A 6 7.13 1.64 0.93
CA GLN A 6 5.99 2.54 0.77
C GLN A 6 5.06 2.06 -0.36
N VAL A 7 5.61 1.62 -1.49
CA VAL A 7 4.82 1.05 -2.59
C VAL A 7 4.12 -0.25 -2.18
N ARG A 8 4.82 -1.15 -1.47
CA ARG A 8 4.22 -2.37 -0.89
C ARG A 8 3.06 -2.03 0.05
N GLN A 9 3.25 -1.07 0.96
CA GLN A 9 2.19 -0.62 1.86
C GLN A 9 1.00 -0.01 1.10
N TYR A 10 1.27 0.80 0.08
CA TYR A 10 0.23 1.36 -0.78
C TYR A 10 -0.60 0.26 -1.46
N LEU A 11 0.04 -0.77 -2.01
CA LEU A 11 -0.68 -1.92 -2.60
C LEU A 11 -1.49 -2.70 -1.58
N ALA A 12 -0.98 -2.89 -0.36
CA ALA A 12 -1.77 -3.51 0.70
C ALA A 12 -3.05 -2.72 1.00
N TYR A 13 -3.00 -1.39 0.91
CA TYR A 13 -4.17 -0.56 1.15
C TYR A 13 -5.13 -0.62 -0.02
N TRP A 14 -4.59 -0.64 -1.23
CA TRP A 14 -5.33 -0.83 -2.49
C TRP A 14 -6.16 -2.13 -2.47
N PHE A 15 -5.55 -3.26 -2.10
CA PHE A 15 -6.25 -4.54 -2.00
C PHE A 15 -7.28 -4.59 -0.87
N GLN A 16 -7.03 -3.92 0.26
CA GLN A 16 -8.01 -3.80 1.35
C GLN A 16 -9.28 -3.04 0.94
N LEU A 17 -9.21 -2.21 -0.12
CA LEU A 17 -10.37 -1.55 -0.71
C LEU A 17 -11.07 -2.40 -1.78
N GLY A 18 -10.63 -3.64 -1.98
CA GLY A 18 -11.17 -4.54 -3.02
C GLY A 18 -10.67 -4.24 -4.43
N LYS A 19 -9.74 -3.28 -4.58
CA LYS A 19 -9.19 -2.90 -5.87
C LYS A 19 -8.08 -3.85 -6.30
N LYS A 20 -7.95 -4.07 -7.61
CA LYS A 20 -7.07 -5.10 -8.16
C LYS A 20 -5.79 -4.51 -8.75
N VAL A 21 -4.79 -5.38 -8.91
CA VAL A 21 -3.63 -5.12 -9.76
C VAL A 21 -3.77 -5.97 -11.02
N LEU A 22 -3.56 -5.37 -12.18
CA LEU A 22 -3.65 -6.04 -13.46
C LEU A 22 -2.24 -6.36 -13.98
N ILE A 23 -1.96 -7.62 -14.29
CA ILE A 23 -0.68 -8.07 -14.86
C ILE A 23 -0.86 -8.62 -16.26
N LYS A 24 0.24 -8.95 -16.96
CA LYS A 24 0.22 -9.51 -18.33
C LYS A 24 -0.62 -8.65 -19.28
N SER A 25 -0.33 -7.34 -19.30
CA SER A 25 -1.03 -6.36 -20.13
C SER A 25 -2.55 -6.32 -19.89
N GLY A 26 -2.99 -6.50 -18.64
CA GLY A 26 -4.39 -6.40 -18.27
C GLY A 26 -5.19 -7.71 -18.26
N GLN A 27 -4.57 -8.83 -18.65
CA GLN A 27 -5.30 -10.11 -18.81
C GLN A 27 -5.58 -10.82 -17.49
N VAL A 28 -4.79 -10.58 -16.45
CA VAL A 28 -4.92 -11.25 -15.16
C VAL A 28 -5.07 -10.21 -14.08
N ALA A 29 -6.15 -10.31 -13.29
CA ALA A 29 -6.41 -9.44 -12.16
C ALA A 29 -6.07 -10.16 -10.84
N LEU A 30 -5.20 -9.56 -10.03
CA LEU A 30 -4.76 -10.06 -8.74
C LEU A 30 -5.49 -9.33 -7.61
N LEU A 31 -6.03 -10.10 -6.66
CA LEU A 31 -6.64 -9.60 -5.43
C LEU A 31 -6.35 -10.61 -4.30
N PRO A 32 -5.22 -10.50 -3.58
CA PRO A 32 -4.88 -11.42 -2.51
C PRO A 32 -5.88 -11.28 -1.35
N GLN A 33 -6.34 -12.41 -0.82
CA GLN A 33 -7.20 -12.48 0.36
C GLN A 33 -6.77 -13.63 1.27
N PRO A 34 -6.50 -13.39 2.56
CA PRO A 34 -6.48 -12.07 3.22
C PRO A 34 -5.26 -11.23 2.78
N VAL A 35 -5.24 -9.93 3.10
CA VAL A 35 -4.05 -9.07 2.89
C VAL A 35 -3.14 -9.07 4.13
N ILE A 36 -3.73 -9.20 5.32
CA ILE A 36 -3.05 -9.14 6.61
C ILE A 36 -3.32 -10.44 7.37
N SER A 37 -2.28 -11.03 7.93
CA SER A 37 -2.35 -12.18 8.84
C SER A 37 -1.75 -11.79 10.19
N GLY A 38 -2.62 -11.44 11.14
CA GLY A 38 -2.20 -10.98 12.48
C GLY A 38 -1.36 -9.70 12.43
N ASP A 39 -0.08 -9.84 12.78
CA ASP A 39 0.92 -8.77 12.91
C ASP A 39 1.76 -8.55 11.64
N ARG A 40 1.49 -9.30 10.57
CA ARG A 40 2.24 -9.25 9.30
C ARG A 40 1.32 -9.26 8.09
N TYR A 41 1.88 -9.01 6.92
CA TYR A 41 1.19 -9.30 5.68
C TYR A 41 1.03 -10.81 5.51
N SER A 42 -0.05 -11.20 4.86
CA SER A 42 -0.36 -12.61 4.58
C SER A 42 0.56 -13.20 3.53
N GLU A 43 0.67 -14.53 3.47
CA GLU A 43 1.46 -15.22 2.45
C GLU A 43 0.88 -15.00 1.05
N GLU A 44 -0.45 -14.88 0.94
CA GLU A 44 -1.15 -14.58 -0.30
C GLU A 44 -0.77 -13.19 -0.83
N PHE A 45 -0.69 -12.19 0.05
CA PHE A 45 -0.22 -10.87 -0.32
C PHE A 45 1.26 -10.88 -0.71
N GLU A 46 2.11 -11.56 0.04
CA GLU A 46 3.53 -11.66 -0.29
C GLU A 46 3.76 -12.35 -1.63
N ALA A 47 3.00 -13.41 -1.95
CA ALA A 47 3.09 -14.08 -3.24
C ALA A 47 2.75 -13.15 -4.40
N VAL A 48 1.66 -12.38 -4.27
CA VAL A 48 1.28 -11.35 -5.26
C VAL A 48 2.35 -10.25 -5.37
N TRP A 49 2.90 -9.81 -4.24
CA TRP A 49 3.97 -8.82 -4.23
C TRP A 49 5.23 -9.31 -4.94
N GLN A 50 5.68 -10.54 -4.68
CA GLN A 50 6.81 -11.15 -5.39
C GLN A 50 6.51 -11.34 -6.88
N GLN A 51 5.29 -11.72 -7.23
CA GLN A 51 4.86 -11.84 -8.62
C GLN A 51 4.94 -10.50 -9.34
N ILE A 52 4.45 -9.41 -8.73
CA ILE A 52 4.51 -8.06 -9.31
C ILE A 52 5.95 -7.59 -9.56
N LEU A 53 6.90 -7.99 -8.70
CA LEU A 53 8.31 -7.65 -8.86
C LEU A 53 9.05 -8.55 -9.87
N SER A 54 8.46 -9.67 -10.29
CA SER A 54 9.11 -10.58 -11.22
C SER A 54 9.08 -10.03 -12.65
N SER A 55 10.17 -10.22 -13.38
CA SER A 55 10.29 -9.81 -14.79
C SER A 55 9.24 -10.47 -15.69
N ASP A 56 8.75 -11.65 -15.30
CA ASP A 56 7.79 -12.46 -16.08
C ASP A 56 6.37 -11.89 -16.05
N SER A 57 6.05 -11.00 -15.11
CA SER A 57 4.73 -10.40 -14.98
C SER A 57 4.45 -9.29 -16.00
N GLY A 58 5.50 -8.79 -16.66
CA GLY A 58 5.43 -7.68 -17.59
C GLY A 58 4.96 -6.39 -16.91
N ASP A 59 4.32 -5.49 -17.67
CA ASP A 59 3.76 -4.27 -17.12
C ASP A 59 2.57 -4.58 -16.20
N CYS A 60 2.72 -4.19 -14.93
CA CYS A 60 1.70 -4.33 -13.89
C CYS A 60 1.04 -2.97 -13.63
N TYR A 61 -0.29 -2.92 -13.71
CA TYR A 61 -1.10 -1.70 -13.60
C TYR A 61 -1.99 -1.74 -12.37
N LEU A 62 -2.30 -0.56 -11.83
CA LEU A 62 -3.38 -0.42 -10.86
C LEU A 62 -4.72 -0.39 -11.61
N GLU A 63 -5.72 -1.11 -11.12
CA GLU A 63 -7.07 -1.09 -11.69
C GLU A 63 -7.61 0.35 -11.75
N ALA A 64 -8.22 0.73 -12.88
CA ALA A 64 -8.76 2.07 -13.10
C ALA A 64 -7.74 3.23 -13.03
N THR A 65 -6.44 2.96 -13.15
CA THR A 65 -5.41 4.00 -13.33
C THR A 65 -4.46 3.69 -14.50
N ASN A 66 -3.64 4.66 -14.90
CA ASN A 66 -2.69 4.53 -16.03
C ASN A 66 -1.25 4.27 -15.56
N GLU A 67 -1.02 4.34 -14.25
CA GLU A 67 0.29 4.17 -13.63
C GLU A 67 0.66 2.69 -13.54
N THR A 68 1.91 2.39 -13.88
CA THR A 68 2.47 1.06 -13.63
C THR A 68 3.15 1.00 -12.27
N ILE A 69 3.20 -0.18 -11.67
CA ILE A 69 3.92 -0.39 -10.41
C ILE A 69 5.42 -0.12 -10.60
N ALA A 70 5.97 -0.47 -11.77
CA ALA A 70 7.35 -0.15 -12.13
C ALA A 70 7.61 1.36 -12.10
N GLN A 71 6.69 2.19 -12.59
CA GLN A 71 6.79 3.64 -12.49
C GLN A 71 6.82 4.10 -11.03
N LEU A 72 5.94 3.57 -10.18
CA LEU A 72 5.88 3.94 -8.76
C LEU A 72 7.16 3.62 -7.97
N LEU A 73 7.95 2.65 -8.45
CA LEU A 73 9.25 2.27 -7.88
C LEU A 73 10.40 3.18 -8.34
N THR A 74 10.16 4.12 -9.25
CA THR A 74 11.19 5.06 -9.73
C THR A 74 11.29 6.31 -8.83
N PRO A 75 12.44 7.01 -8.85
CA PRO A 75 12.60 8.28 -8.14
C PRO A 75 11.64 9.39 -8.54
N ALA A 76 10.99 9.27 -9.71
CA ALA A 76 10.06 10.26 -10.24
C ALA A 76 8.71 10.30 -9.51
N TRP A 77 8.47 9.35 -8.60
CA TRP A 77 7.22 9.22 -7.86
C TRP A 77 7.42 9.31 -6.36
N GLU A 78 6.42 9.88 -5.70
CA GLU A 78 6.30 9.99 -4.25
C GLU A 78 4.91 9.58 -3.82
N LEU A 79 4.80 8.92 -2.67
CA LEU A 79 3.52 8.58 -2.08
C LEU A 79 3.22 9.59 -0.98
N SER A 80 2.17 10.39 -1.18
CA SER A 80 1.74 11.43 -0.25
C SER A 80 0.33 11.14 0.28
N PRO A 81 -0.02 11.61 1.48
CA PRO A 81 -1.36 11.40 2.02
C PRO A 81 -2.39 12.22 1.23
N CYS A 82 -3.50 11.58 0.87
CA CYS A 82 -4.67 12.22 0.31
C CYS A 82 -5.23 13.24 1.31
N ALA A 83 -5.49 14.47 0.85
CA ALA A 83 -6.07 15.51 1.71
C ALA A 83 -7.47 15.15 2.27
N ARG A 84 -8.19 14.23 1.61
CA ARG A 84 -9.55 13.82 2.01
C ARG A 84 -9.58 12.69 3.04
N CYS A 85 -8.68 11.71 2.91
CA CYS A 85 -8.76 10.46 3.67
C CYS A 85 -7.41 9.94 4.18
N SER A 86 -6.33 10.71 4.01
CA SER A 86 -4.96 10.38 4.41
C SER A 86 -4.37 9.11 3.75
N MET A 87 -5.07 8.49 2.81
CA MET A 87 -4.54 7.39 2.03
C MET A 87 -3.29 7.79 1.23
N PRO A 88 -2.26 6.94 1.13
CA PRO A 88 -1.17 7.19 0.23
C PRO A 88 -1.69 7.27 -1.21
N VAL A 89 -1.32 8.34 -1.92
CA VAL A 89 -1.60 8.55 -3.34
C VAL A 89 -0.29 8.78 -4.09
N PRO A 90 -0.10 8.14 -5.26
CA PRO A 90 1.09 8.36 -6.06
C PRO A 90 1.05 9.74 -6.71
N MET A 91 2.09 10.54 -6.46
CA MET A 91 2.28 11.85 -7.08
C MET A 91 3.62 11.88 -7.81
N ARG A 92 3.64 12.50 -8.99
CA ARG A 92 4.89 12.73 -9.71
C ARG A 92 5.64 13.88 -9.05
N SER A 93 6.96 13.74 -8.90
CA SER A 93 7.83 14.80 -8.38
C SER A 93 7.88 16.02 -9.30
N ALA A 94 7.59 15.83 -10.59
CA ALA A 94 7.46 16.89 -11.59
C ALA A 94 6.32 16.58 -12.57
N GLY A 95 5.57 17.61 -12.96
CA GLY A 95 4.40 17.51 -13.83
C GLY A 95 3.08 17.75 -13.10
N MET A 96 1.97 17.55 -13.81
CA MET A 96 0.64 17.68 -13.21
C MET A 96 0.34 16.47 -12.31
N PRO A 97 -0.30 16.70 -11.14
CA PRO A 97 -0.77 15.61 -10.30
C PRO A 97 -1.85 14.81 -11.02
N PRO A 98 -2.10 13.54 -10.62
CA PRO A 98 -3.22 12.78 -11.14
C PRO A 98 -4.54 13.53 -10.90
N LEU A 99 -5.41 13.51 -11.90
CA LEU A 99 -6.69 14.24 -11.90
C LEU A 99 -7.67 13.76 -10.82
N VAL A 100 -7.48 12.54 -10.31
CA VAL A 100 -8.40 11.88 -9.40
C VAL A 100 -7.67 11.09 -8.35
N CYS A 101 -8.20 11.14 -7.12
CA CYS A 101 -7.75 10.27 -6.04
C CYS A 101 -8.04 8.80 -6.41
N PRO A 102 -7.14 7.85 -6.06
CA PRO A 102 -7.43 6.42 -5.91
C PRO A 102 -8.79 6.07 -5.28
N CYS A 103 -9.28 6.96 -4.43
CA CYS A 103 -10.49 6.83 -3.66
C CYS A 103 -11.75 7.41 -4.33
N ASN A 104 -11.64 7.98 -5.53
CA ASN A 104 -12.72 8.76 -6.16
C ASN A 104 -13.88 7.90 -6.68
N ASP A 105 -13.59 6.68 -7.12
CA ASP A 105 -14.52 5.70 -7.68
C ASP A 105 -15.17 4.81 -6.61
N LEU A 106 -14.79 4.97 -5.34
CA LEU A 106 -15.41 4.26 -4.23
C LEU A 106 -16.63 5.05 -3.73
N SER A 107 -17.82 4.53 -4.02
CA SER A 107 -19.10 5.18 -3.73
C SER A 107 -19.26 5.62 -2.27
N ASP A 108 -18.82 4.79 -1.34
CA ASP A 108 -19.01 5.02 0.11
C ASP A 108 -17.75 5.57 0.81
N TRP A 109 -16.71 5.99 0.07
CA TRP A 109 -15.44 6.39 0.68
C TRP A 109 -15.34 7.91 0.96
N PRO A 110 -14.76 8.35 2.09
CA PRO A 110 -14.25 7.55 3.21
C PRO A 110 -15.38 6.98 4.06
N ASN A 111 -15.42 5.65 4.19
CA ASN A 111 -16.41 4.98 5.01
C ASN A 111 -15.86 4.87 6.44
N THR A 112 -16.36 5.69 7.36
CA THR A 112 -15.95 5.67 8.78
C THR A 112 -16.64 4.57 9.59
N SER A 113 -17.60 3.83 9.01
CA SER A 113 -18.25 2.68 9.65
C SER A 113 -17.41 1.39 9.59
N VAL A 114 -16.39 1.35 8.74
CA VAL A 114 -15.43 0.25 8.63
C VAL A 114 -14.02 0.73 8.93
N PRO A 115 -13.11 -0.14 9.39
CA PRO A 115 -11.71 0.22 9.56
C PRO A 115 -11.12 0.70 8.24
N LEU A 116 -10.40 1.83 8.29
CA LEU A 116 -9.60 2.29 7.16
C LEU A 116 -8.52 1.23 6.81
N PRO A 117 -8.10 1.14 5.53
CA PRO A 117 -6.93 0.35 5.15
C PRO A 117 -5.75 0.67 6.04
N ARG A 118 -5.12 -0.39 6.55
CA ARG A 118 -4.06 -0.27 7.55
C ARG A 118 -2.86 -1.12 7.20
N ALA A 119 -1.73 -0.81 7.81
CA ALA A 119 -0.59 -1.71 7.82
C ALA A 119 -0.78 -2.76 8.93
N PRO A 120 -0.14 -3.93 8.83
CA PRO A 120 -0.03 -4.86 9.94
C PRO A 120 0.58 -4.16 11.16
N VAL A 121 0.09 -4.50 12.35
CA VAL A 121 0.54 -3.88 13.60
C VAL A 121 1.32 -4.92 14.39
N ASP A 122 2.65 -4.76 14.44
CA ASP A 122 3.50 -5.53 15.35
C ASP A 122 3.45 -4.92 16.75
N SER A 123 2.48 -5.42 17.53
CA SER A 123 2.30 -4.99 18.92
C SER A 123 3.47 -5.43 19.82
N GLN A 124 4.19 -6.51 19.48
CA GLN A 124 5.29 -7.03 20.30
C GLN A 124 6.51 -6.13 20.25
N THR A 125 6.83 -5.60 19.07
CA THR A 125 7.91 -4.62 18.92
C THR A 125 7.57 -3.32 19.62
N HIS A 126 6.33 -2.82 19.46
CA HIS A 126 5.91 -1.60 20.17
C HIS A 126 5.92 -1.76 21.70
N LEU A 127 5.45 -2.90 22.22
CA LEU A 127 5.46 -3.18 23.66
C LEU A 127 6.89 -3.35 24.20
N ARG A 128 7.82 -3.93 23.42
CA ARG A 128 9.25 -3.98 23.78
C ARG A 128 9.85 -2.59 23.88
N ASP A 129 9.59 -1.71 22.92
CA ASP A 129 10.08 -0.33 22.96
C ASP A 129 9.55 0.42 24.19
N ILE A 130 8.27 0.27 24.51
CA ILE A 130 7.68 0.86 25.73
C ILE A 130 8.37 0.29 26.97
N ARG A 131 8.52 -1.03 27.08
CA ARG A 131 9.21 -1.69 28.20
C ARG A 131 10.63 -1.17 28.37
N ASP A 132 11.40 -1.10 27.29
CA ASP A 132 12.80 -0.71 27.32
C ASP A 132 12.97 0.77 27.74
N ARG A 133 12.04 1.64 27.33
CA ARG A 133 11.97 3.03 27.81
C ARG A 133 11.66 3.10 29.31
N LEU A 134 10.70 2.32 29.79
CA LEU A 134 10.35 2.27 31.22
C LEU A 134 11.50 1.74 32.08
N SER A 135 12.24 0.73 31.61
CA SER A 135 13.41 0.19 32.30
C SER A 135 14.53 1.22 32.42
N LYS A 136 14.78 2.01 31.38
CA LYS A 136 15.77 3.10 31.41
C LYS A 136 15.40 4.20 32.41
N LEU A 137 14.11 4.53 32.54
CA LEU A 137 13.62 5.53 33.49
C LEU A 137 13.72 5.08 34.95
N LYS A 138 13.65 3.77 35.24
CA LYS A 138 13.80 3.23 36.60
C LYS A 138 15.25 3.16 37.10
N MET A 139 16.23 3.34 36.22
CA MET A 139 17.66 3.34 36.58
C MET A 139 18.20 4.77 36.82
N THR A 140 17.33 5.77 36.88
CA THR A 140 17.61 7.16 37.28
C THR A 140 16.89 7.44 38.59
#